data_AF-A0A847EFN3-F1
#
_entry.id   AF-A0A847EFN3-F1
#
_cell.length_a   1.000
_cell.length_b   1.000
_cell.length_c   1.000
_cell.angle_alpha   90.00
_cell.angle_beta   90.00
_cell.angle_gamma   90.00
#
_symmetry.space_group_name_H-M   'P 1'
#
loop_
_entity.id
_entity.type
_entity.pdbx_description
1 polymer ?
#
loop_
_entity_poly.entity_id
_entity_poly.type
_entity_poly.pdbx_seq_one_letter_code
_entity_poly.pdbx_strand_id
1 'polypeptide(L)'
;VSFNRQNTYEWYRERVYKLDAGYDTSDKMGAIEKALEWGETIPIGVLYREEKPAFEEQFPSLAKGPLVGRKIKPAGIRTLLDEFL
;
A
#
# COMPACT_ATOMS: atom_id res chain seq x y z
N VAL A 1 -1.41 30.59 11.31
CA VAL A 1 -1.61 29.92 10.00
C VAL A 1 -1.32 30.94 8.92
N SER A 2 -0.25 30.78 8.11
CA SER A 2 0.28 31.88 7.27
C SER A 2 -0.29 31.91 5.85
N PHE A 3 -0.64 30.76 5.28
CA PHE A 3 -1.05 30.66 3.86
C PHE A 3 -2.44 30.02 3.66
N ASN A 4 -2.80 28.99 4.42
CA ASN A 4 -4.15 28.40 4.35
C ASN A 4 -5.05 29.00 5.44
N ARG A 5 -5.94 29.91 5.04
CA ARG A 5 -6.88 30.57 5.95
C ARG A 5 -8.26 29.90 6.00
N GLN A 6 -8.56 28.98 5.07
CA GLN A 6 -9.83 28.25 5.03
C GLN A 6 -9.76 26.97 5.87
N ASN A 7 -8.70 26.16 5.71
CA ASN A 7 -8.56 24.90 6.44
C ASN A 7 -7.75 25.14 7.73
N THR A 8 -8.35 25.87 8.67
CA THR A 8 -7.77 26.12 10.00
C THR A 8 -7.88 24.89 10.89
N TYR A 9 -7.18 24.91 12.03
CA TYR A 9 -7.31 23.85 13.04
C TYR A 9 -8.76 23.71 13.53
N GLU A 10 -9.43 24.83 13.82
CA GLU A 10 -10.83 24.86 14.26
C GLU A 10 -11.75 24.24 13.20
N TRP A 11 -11.55 24.60 11.93
CA TRP A 11 -12.32 24.06 10.82
C TRP A 11 -12.26 22.52 10.76
N TYR A 12 -11.05 21.94 10.86
CA TYR A 12 -10.88 20.49 10.91
C TYR A 12 -11.46 19.89 12.19
N ARG A 13 -11.19 20.48 13.36
CA ARG A 13 -11.63 19.97 14.67
C ARG A 13 -13.15 19.80 14.75
N GLU A 14 -13.91 20.70 14.14
CA GLU A 14 -15.38 20.63 14.11
C GLU A 14 -15.93 19.55 13.16
N ARG A 15 -15.15 19.15 12.16
CA ARG A 15 -15.63 18.33 11.03
C ARG A 15 -15.13 16.90 11.07
N VAL A 16 -14.00 16.64 11.73
CA VAL A 16 -13.45 15.30 11.82
C VAL A 16 -14.28 14.42 12.77
N TYR A 17 -14.60 13.21 12.35
CA TYR A 17 -15.18 12.19 13.21
C TYR A 17 -14.41 10.88 13.07
N LYS A 18 -14.25 10.14 14.17
CA LYS A 18 -13.60 8.83 14.14
C LYS A 18 -14.58 7.78 13.68
N LEU A 19 -14.16 6.93 12.74
CA LEU A 19 -14.88 5.70 12.42
C LEU A 19 -14.95 4.82 13.68
N ASP A 20 -16.13 4.24 13.92
CA ASP A 20 -16.40 3.42 15.09
C ASP A 20 -15.63 2.07 15.02
N ALA A 21 -15.45 1.42 16.16
CA ALA A 21 -14.84 0.10 16.24
C ALA A 21 -15.62 -0.98 15.46
N GLY A 22 -16.93 -0.80 15.25
CA GLY A 22 -17.77 -1.67 14.43
C GLY A 22 -17.72 -1.41 12.92
N TYR A 23 -16.92 -0.46 12.45
CA TYR A 23 -16.79 -0.16 11.02
C TYR A 23 -16.11 -1.31 10.27
N ASP A 24 -16.76 -1.81 9.22
CA ASP A 24 -16.20 -2.87 8.37
C ASP A 24 -15.16 -2.30 7.40
N THR A 25 -13.89 -2.55 7.70
CA THR A 25 -12.76 -2.11 6.87
C THR A 25 -12.49 -3.02 5.67
N SER A 26 -13.22 -4.11 5.51
CA SER A 26 -13.04 -5.05 4.40
C SER A 26 -13.88 -4.71 3.16
N ASP A 27 -14.90 -3.86 3.32
CA ASP A 27 -15.70 -3.35 2.21
C ASP A 27 -14.97 -2.21 1.47
N LYS A 28 -14.42 -2.54 0.31
CA LYS A 28 -13.71 -1.59 -0.54
C LYS A 28 -14.62 -0.48 -1.07
N MET A 29 -15.88 -0.78 -1.39
CA MET A 29 -16.80 0.21 -1.94
C MET A 29 -17.24 1.19 -0.84
N GLY A 30 -17.61 0.67 0.33
CA GLY A 30 -17.89 1.48 1.51
C GLY A 30 -16.70 2.36 1.93
N ALA A 31 -15.46 1.86 1.81
CA ALA A 31 -14.27 2.66 2.05
C ALA A 31 -14.12 3.84 1.07
N ILE A 32 -14.43 3.63 -0.21
CA ILE A 32 -14.40 4.69 -1.23
C ILE A 32 -15.49 5.72 -0.94
N GLU A 33 -16.71 5.28 -0.62
CA GLU A 33 -17.82 6.18 -0.24
C GLU A 33 -17.43 7.06 0.95
N LYS A 34 -16.84 6.46 2.00
CA LYS A 34 -16.31 7.21 3.15
C LYS A 34 -15.19 8.17 2.77
N ALA A 35 -14.27 7.78 1.90
CA ALA A 35 -13.16 8.64 1.47
C ALA A 35 -13.63 9.88 0.70
N LEU A 36 -14.82 9.82 0.09
CA LEU A 36 -15.42 10.93 -0.65
C LEU A 36 -16.20 11.90 0.24
N GLU A 37 -16.42 11.59 1.53
CA GLU A 37 -17.02 12.52 2.48
C GLU A 37 -16.10 13.72 2.72
N TRP A 38 -16.58 14.93 2.36
CA TRP A 38 -15.83 16.17 2.52
C TRP A 38 -16.75 17.35 2.79
N GLY A 39 -16.22 18.39 3.46
CA GLY A 39 -16.90 19.66 3.69
C GLY A 39 -17.63 19.75 5.02
N GLU A 40 -18.67 18.93 5.23
CA GLU A 40 -19.44 18.93 6.49
C GLU A 40 -18.87 17.98 7.53
N THR A 41 -18.51 16.77 7.09
CA THR A 41 -17.90 15.75 7.94
C THR A 41 -16.72 15.11 7.22
N ILE A 42 -15.70 14.74 7.99
CA ILE A 42 -14.46 14.17 7.47
C ILE A 42 -14.15 12.93 8.31
N PRO A 43 -14.30 11.71 7.76
CA PRO A 43 -13.97 10.50 8.49
C PRO A 43 -12.46 10.39 8.69
N ILE A 44 -12.06 10.00 9.89
CA ILE A 44 -10.68 9.65 10.23
C ILE A 44 -10.62 8.25 10.84
N GLY A 45 -9.51 7.54 10.60
CA GLY A 45 -9.29 6.17 11.05
C GLY A 45 -8.85 5.26 9.91
N VAL A 46 -9.09 3.96 10.05
CA VAL A 46 -8.86 2.98 8.99
C VAL A 46 -10.11 2.90 8.14
N LEU A 47 -10.07 3.39 6.91
CA LEU A 47 -11.18 3.27 5.95
C LEU A 47 -11.17 1.89 5.27
N TYR A 48 -9.99 1.35 5.00
CA TYR A 48 -9.85 0.06 4.33
C TYR A 48 -8.64 -0.70 4.84
N ARG A 49 -8.80 -2.01 4.99
CA ARG A 49 -7.72 -2.95 5.29
C ARG A 49 -8.00 -4.27 4.61
N GLU A 50 -7.01 -4.75 3.88
CA GLU A 50 -7.03 -6.07 3.24
C GLU A 50 -5.62 -6.66 3.30
N GLU A 51 -5.54 -7.94 3.63
CA GLU A 51 -4.29 -8.69 3.60
C GLU A 51 -4.07 -9.23 2.19
N LYS A 52 -3.01 -8.75 1.52
CA LYS A 52 -2.63 -9.18 0.16
C LYS A 52 -1.11 -9.35 0.07
N PRO A 53 -0.62 -10.28 -0.78
CA PRO A 53 0.81 -10.41 -1.02
C PRO A 53 1.41 -9.08 -1.48
N ALA A 54 2.54 -8.71 -0.88
CA ALA A 54 3.33 -7.59 -1.35
C ALA A 54 3.81 -7.82 -2.78
N PHE A 55 4.20 -6.77 -3.49
CA PHE A 55 4.59 -6.86 -4.90
C PHE A 55 5.71 -7.90 -5.11
N GLU A 56 6.72 -7.92 -4.25
CA GLU A 56 7.86 -8.85 -4.33
C GLU A 56 7.46 -10.30 -4.06
N GLU A 57 6.48 -10.52 -3.19
CA GLU A 57 5.97 -11.84 -2.83
C GLU A 57 5.24 -12.51 -4.00
N GLN A 58 4.80 -11.73 -4.98
CA GLN A 58 4.19 -12.23 -6.21
C GLN A 58 5.22 -12.85 -7.17
N PHE A 59 6.53 -12.68 -6.92
CA PHE A 59 7.59 -13.22 -7.78
C PHE A 59 8.36 -14.34 -7.05
N PRO A 60 8.06 -15.63 -7.31
CA PRO A 60 8.79 -16.74 -6.73
C PRO A 60 10.30 -16.69 -7.00
N SER A 61 10.69 -16.09 -8.12
CA SER A 61 12.10 -15.89 -8.49
C SER A 61 12.85 -14.95 -7.54
N LEU A 62 12.15 -14.06 -6.83
CA LEU A 62 12.69 -13.13 -5.83
C LEU A 62 12.70 -13.71 -4.41
N ALA A 63 12.03 -14.83 -4.15
CA ALA A 63 11.95 -15.47 -2.84
C ALA A 63 13.32 -15.80 -2.21
N LYS A 64 14.36 -15.98 -3.04
CA LYS A 64 15.74 -16.25 -2.60
C LYS A 64 16.58 -14.98 -2.41
N GLY A 65 15.97 -13.79 -2.34
CA GLY A 65 16.66 -12.52 -2.15
C GLY A 65 17.46 -12.05 -3.37
N PRO A 66 18.29 -11.01 -3.27
CA PRO A 66 19.01 -10.43 -4.42
C PRO A 66 20.05 -11.39 -5.03
N LEU A 67 20.30 -11.28 -6.33
CA LEU A 67 21.23 -12.17 -7.05
C LEU A 67 22.66 -12.12 -6.52
N VAL A 68 23.12 -10.96 -6.04
CA VAL A 68 24.47 -10.76 -5.50
C VAL A 68 24.80 -11.67 -4.30
N GLY A 69 23.78 -12.10 -3.55
CA GLY A 69 23.94 -13.01 -2.41
C GLY A 69 23.75 -14.49 -2.75
N ARG A 70 23.44 -14.85 -4.00
CA ARG A 70 23.14 -16.22 -4.39
C ARG A 70 24.40 -16.97 -4.83
N LYS A 71 24.47 -18.26 -4.50
CA LYS A 71 25.54 -19.14 -4.99
C LYS A 71 25.42 -19.32 -6.52
N ILE A 72 26.48 -19.00 -7.24
CA ILE A 72 26.57 -19.21 -8.69
C ILE A 72 27.15 -20.61 -8.95
N LYS A 73 26.66 -21.31 -9.98
CA LYS A 73 27.23 -22.56 -10.49
C LYS A 73 27.88 -22.30 -11.86
N PRO A 74 29.21 -22.05 -11.92
CA PRO A 74 29.89 -21.69 -13.17
C PRO A 74 29.77 -22.73 -14.29
N ALA A 75 29.63 -24.01 -13.95
CA ALA A 75 29.48 -25.10 -14.92
C ALA A 75 28.26 -24.93 -15.85
N GLY A 76 27.16 -24.38 -15.35
CA GLY A 76 25.95 -24.16 -16.17
C GLY A 76 26.10 -23.03 -17.19
N ILE A 77 27.02 -22.09 -16.96
CA ILE A 77 27.30 -21.00 -17.89
C ILE A 77 28.03 -21.55 -19.13
N ARG A 78 28.94 -22.52 -18.94
CA ARG A 78 29.69 -23.14 -20.04
C ARG A 78 28.74 -23.83 -21.03
N THR A 79 27.83 -24.65 -20.52
CA THR A 79 26.83 -25.34 -21.34
C THR A 79 25.95 -24.37 -22.13
N LEU A 80 25.55 -23.25 -21.51
CA LEU A 80 24.77 -22.22 -22.20
C LEU A 80 25.57 -21.57 -23.34
N LEU A 81 26.84 -21.23 -23.10
CA LEU A 81 27.67 -20.62 -24.14
C LEU A 81 27.92 -21.56 -25.32
N ASP A 82 28.10 -22.85 -25.06
CA ASP A 82 28.28 -23.88 -26.09
C ASP A 82 27.00 -24.12 -26.93
N GLU A 83 25.82 -23.72 -26.45
CA GLU A 83 24.54 -23.82 -27.21
C GLU A 83 24.36 -22.68 -28.22
N PHE A 84 24.99 -21.51 -27.98
CA PHE A 84 24.85 -20.31 -28.81
C PHE A 84 26.07 -20.02 -29.71
N LEU A 85 27.10 -20.85 -29.67
CA LEU A 85 28.31 -20.80 -30.51
C LEU A 85 28.33 -21.95 -31.52
#